data_AF-A0A932G4E8-F1
#
_entry.id   AF-A0A932G4E8-F1
#
_cell.length_a   1.000
_cell.length_b   1.000
_cell.length_c   1.000
_cell.angle_alpha   90.00
_cell.angle_beta   90.00
_cell.angle_gamma   90.00
#
_symmetry.space_group_name_H-M   'P 1'
#
loop_
_entity.id
_entity.type
_entity.pdbx_description
1 polymer ?
#
loop_
_entity_poly.entity_id
_entity_poly.type
_entity_poly.pdbx_seq_one_letter_code
_entity_poly.pdbx_strand_id
1 'polypeptide(L)'
;MKRAELEHILRACKGATGETEFIVVGSQAILGRFPDAPRVLRHSIEADVYPKFQPELSPFLTGNLGELSLFHQTHGIWVDGVAPTTATLPAGWENRLVKVCNENTAGAVGWCLDPHDIAFSKLAARREKDLAYVAALVRHKMIRPSKVEQLIGGAGDEALRERLTEAWAICRRRAAETDSPP
;
A
#
# COMPACT_ATOMS: atom_id res chain seq x y z
N MET A 1 5.83 2.02 -10.30
CA MET A 1 7.05 1.85 -9.48
C MET A 1 7.61 0.42 -9.55
N LYS A 2 8.92 0.19 -9.35
CA LYS A 2 9.59 -1.10 -9.13
C LYS A 2 10.05 -1.24 -7.67
N ARG A 3 10.39 -2.45 -7.23
CA ARG A 3 10.94 -2.68 -5.88
C ARG A 3 12.15 -1.78 -5.55
N ALA A 4 13.12 -1.68 -6.46
CA ALA A 4 14.32 -0.85 -6.26
C ALA A 4 14.00 0.64 -6.10
N GLU A 5 12.91 1.12 -6.70
CA GLU A 5 12.44 2.50 -6.56
C GLU A 5 11.84 2.74 -5.17
N LEU A 6 11.08 1.78 -4.64
CA LEU A 6 10.61 1.84 -3.25
C LEU A 6 11.79 1.83 -2.26
N GLU A 7 12.81 1.00 -2.50
CA GLU A 7 14.03 0.95 -1.68
C GLU A 7 14.79 2.28 -1.72
N HIS A 8 14.82 2.94 -2.89
CA HIS A 8 15.37 4.29 -3.01
C HIS A 8 14.56 5.31 -2.21
N ILE A 9 13.23 5.27 -2.30
CA ILE A 9 12.35 6.11 -1.49
C ILE A 9 12.65 5.95 -0.01
N LEU A 10 12.78 4.72 0.51
CA LEU A 10 13.08 4.47 1.92
C LEU A 10 14.41 5.10 2.34
N ARG A 11 15.45 4.97 1.51
CA ARG A 11 16.75 5.61 1.76
C ARG A 11 16.65 7.14 1.72
N ALA A 12 15.87 7.70 0.79
CA ALA A 12 15.66 9.13 0.69
C ALA A 12 14.88 9.68 1.89
N CYS A 13 13.85 8.96 2.35
CA CYS A 13 13.11 9.30 3.57
C CYS A 13 14.05 9.35 4.78
N LYS A 14 14.91 8.34 4.96
CA LYS A 14 15.94 8.33 6.00
C LYS A 14 16.89 9.52 5.91
N GLY A 15 17.36 9.84 4.71
CA GLY A 15 18.22 11.01 4.48
C GLY A 15 17.53 12.34 4.80
N ALA A 16 16.23 12.44 4.54
CA ALA A 16 15.45 13.65 4.79
C ALA A 16 15.13 13.84 6.28
N THR A 17 14.65 12.80 6.97
CA THR A 17 14.13 12.92 8.35
C THR A 17 15.10 12.48 9.43
N GLY A 18 16.15 11.73 9.10
CA GLY A 18 17.01 11.05 10.06
C GLY A 18 16.39 9.78 10.67
N GLU A 19 15.11 9.52 10.42
CA GLU A 19 14.41 8.32 10.89
C GLU A 19 14.87 7.06 10.15
N THR A 20 14.77 5.90 10.80
CA THR A 20 15.22 4.63 10.20
C THR A 20 14.07 3.68 9.89
N GLU A 21 12.89 3.88 10.46
CA GLU A 21 11.73 3.00 10.27
C GLU A 21 10.54 3.78 9.71
N PHE A 22 10.00 3.29 8.61
CA PHE A 22 8.89 3.92 7.89
C PHE A 22 7.77 2.92 7.66
N ILE A 23 6.53 3.34 7.84
CA ILE A 23 5.37 2.57 7.41
C ILE A 23 5.06 2.94 5.96
N VAL A 24 4.92 1.94 5.10
CA VAL A 24 4.50 2.09 3.71
C VAL A 24 3.08 1.57 3.59
N VAL A 25 2.17 2.46 3.21
CA VAL A 25 0.76 2.14 2.97
C VAL A 25 0.44 2.27 1.48
N GLY A 26 -0.85 2.24 1.14
CA GLY A 26 -1.28 2.46 -0.23
C GLY A 26 -0.97 1.31 -1.18
N SER A 27 -0.95 1.63 -2.48
CA SER A 27 -0.77 0.62 -3.53
C SER A 27 0.64 0.02 -3.51
N GLN A 28 1.68 0.86 -3.34
CA GLN A 28 3.07 0.41 -3.50
C GLN A 28 3.60 -0.40 -2.32
N ALA A 29 2.88 -0.48 -1.19
CA ALA A 29 3.14 -1.47 -0.14
C ALA A 29 3.14 -2.93 -0.66
N ILE A 30 2.48 -3.22 -1.79
CA ILE A 30 2.49 -4.55 -2.42
C ILE A 30 3.90 -5.04 -2.74
N LEU A 31 4.81 -4.11 -3.06
CA LEU A 31 6.22 -4.40 -3.35
C LEU A 31 6.95 -4.98 -2.15
N GLY A 32 6.43 -4.79 -0.94
CA GLY A 32 6.89 -5.41 0.30
C GLY A 32 6.92 -6.94 0.21
N ARG A 33 5.77 -7.53 -0.11
CA ARG A 33 5.62 -8.99 -0.22
C ARG A 33 5.98 -9.51 -1.61
N PHE A 34 5.72 -8.72 -2.65
CA PHE A 34 5.86 -9.12 -4.04
C PHE A 34 6.72 -8.11 -4.81
N PRO A 35 8.06 -8.23 -4.74
CA PRO A 35 8.99 -7.37 -5.46
C PRO A 35 8.69 -7.25 -6.96
N ASP A 36 8.24 -8.36 -7.56
CA ASP A 36 7.94 -8.50 -8.99
C ASP A 36 6.43 -8.43 -9.28
N ALA A 37 5.64 -7.73 -8.46
CA ALA A 37 4.20 -7.61 -8.64
C ALA A 37 3.84 -7.25 -10.11
N PRO A 38 2.71 -7.73 -10.65
CA PRO A 38 2.24 -7.35 -11.97
C PRO A 38 2.18 -5.83 -12.18
N ARG A 39 2.44 -5.35 -13.40
CA ARG A 39 2.43 -3.90 -13.72
C ARG A 39 1.11 -3.23 -13.35
N VAL A 40 -0.01 -3.95 -13.46
CA VAL A 40 -1.35 -3.50 -13.06
C VAL A 40 -1.46 -3.07 -11.58
N LEU A 41 -0.58 -3.59 -10.72
CA LEU A 41 -0.52 -3.23 -9.29
C LEU A 41 0.57 -2.20 -8.98
N ARG A 42 1.31 -1.75 -10.00
CA ARG A 42 2.49 -0.88 -9.87
C ARG A 42 2.42 0.36 -10.76
N HIS A 43 1.22 0.78 -11.15
CA HIS A 43 1.02 1.95 -12.01
C HIS A 43 1.35 3.27 -11.32
N SER A 44 1.14 3.36 -10.00
CA SER A 44 1.56 4.50 -9.19
C SER A 44 3.07 4.73 -9.28
N ILE A 45 3.45 6.00 -9.33
CA ILE A 45 4.84 6.48 -9.28
C ILE A 45 5.17 7.09 -7.92
N GLU A 46 4.15 7.27 -7.09
CA GLU A 46 4.16 7.69 -5.71
C GLU A 46 4.24 6.51 -4.74
N ALA A 47 4.83 6.72 -3.56
CA ALA A 47 4.68 5.86 -2.40
C ALA A 47 4.10 6.63 -1.21
N ASP A 48 3.04 6.08 -0.61
CA ASP A 48 2.41 6.63 0.59
C ASP A 48 3.22 6.17 1.82
N VAL A 49 3.92 7.09 2.48
CA VAL A 49 4.88 6.76 3.54
C VAL A 49 4.74 7.69 4.74
N TYR A 50 4.95 7.16 5.95
CA TYR A 50 5.16 7.97 7.15
C TYR A 50 6.22 7.37 8.07
N PRO A 51 6.97 8.17 8.84
CA PRO A 51 7.91 7.64 9.82
C PRO A 51 7.16 6.94 10.96
N LYS A 52 7.59 5.74 11.33
CA LYS A 52 6.88 4.88 12.29
C LYS A 52 6.79 5.52 13.69
N PHE A 53 7.85 6.19 14.13
CA PHE A 53 7.96 6.75 15.48
C PHE A 53 7.71 8.27 15.55
N GLN A 54 7.84 8.97 14.41
CA GLN A 54 7.57 10.41 14.28
C GLN A 54 6.65 10.71 13.09
N PRO A 55 5.37 10.27 13.10
CA PRO A 55 4.45 10.46 11.95
C PRO A 55 4.20 11.94 11.60
N GLU A 56 4.41 12.86 12.53
CA GLU A 56 4.32 14.32 12.34
C GLU A 56 5.32 14.87 11.32
N LEU A 57 6.38 14.12 10.99
CA LEU A 57 7.34 14.47 9.94
C LEU A 57 6.84 14.12 8.53
N SER A 58 5.65 13.56 8.38
CA SER A 58 5.11 13.20 7.06
C SER A 58 4.95 14.41 6.11
N PRO A 59 4.42 15.57 6.54
CA PRO A 59 4.42 16.77 5.68
C PRO A 59 5.83 17.22 5.26
N PHE A 60 6.85 16.97 6.09
CA PHE A 60 8.24 17.25 5.75
C PHE A 60 8.74 16.31 4.63
N LEU A 61 8.35 15.03 4.64
CA LEU A 61 8.61 14.12 3.52
C LEU A 61 7.95 14.60 2.24
N THR A 62 6.68 15.00 2.27
CA THR A 62 5.98 15.57 1.10
C THR A 62 6.69 16.81 0.57
N GLY A 63 7.13 17.72 1.44
CA GLY A 63 7.83 18.94 1.02
C GLY A 63 9.18 18.69 0.33
N ASN A 64 9.94 17.69 0.79
CA ASN A 64 11.30 17.42 0.30
C ASN A 64 11.36 16.38 -0.82
N LEU A 65 10.45 15.40 -0.81
CA LEU A 65 10.48 14.21 -1.67
C LEU A 65 9.17 14.01 -2.46
N GLY A 66 8.18 14.88 -2.26
CA GLY A 66 6.88 14.78 -2.91
C GLY A 66 6.87 15.26 -4.35
N GLU A 67 5.66 15.38 -4.89
CA GLU A 67 5.46 15.79 -6.27
C GLU A 67 6.13 17.13 -6.55
N LEU A 68 6.69 17.27 -7.76
CA LEU A 68 7.46 18.43 -8.24
C LEU A 68 8.76 18.77 -7.48
N SER A 69 9.13 18.03 -6.42
CA SER A 69 10.42 18.19 -5.75
C SER A 69 11.61 17.88 -6.67
N LEU A 70 12.81 18.31 -6.29
CA LEU A 70 14.04 17.93 -7.01
C LEU A 70 14.21 16.41 -7.07
N PHE A 71 13.83 15.70 -6.00
CA PHE A 71 13.82 14.24 -5.97
C PHE A 71 12.91 13.66 -7.05
N HIS A 72 11.68 14.17 -7.17
CA HIS A 72 10.76 13.74 -8.21
C HIS A 72 11.30 14.00 -9.61
N GLN A 73 11.80 15.20 -9.87
CA GLN A 73 12.35 15.57 -11.19
C GLN A 73 13.56 14.71 -11.57
N THR A 74 14.38 14.33 -10.59
CA THR A 74 15.61 13.56 -10.82
C THR A 74 15.33 12.07 -11.01
N HIS A 75 14.35 11.51 -10.29
CA HIS A 75 14.14 10.06 -10.22
C HIS A 75 12.81 9.57 -10.81
N GLY A 76 11.88 10.47 -11.13
CA GLY A 76 10.57 10.13 -11.69
C GLY A 76 9.62 9.42 -10.72
N ILE A 77 9.98 9.34 -9.44
CA ILE A 77 9.18 8.79 -8.34
C ILE A 77 9.15 9.79 -7.19
N TRP A 78 8.12 9.72 -6.35
CA TRP A 78 7.96 10.67 -5.24
C TRP A 78 7.24 10.07 -4.04
N VAL A 79 7.28 10.79 -2.92
CA VAL A 79 6.70 10.37 -1.64
C VAL A 79 5.47 11.20 -1.33
N ASP A 80 4.33 10.53 -1.11
CA ASP A 80 3.20 11.14 -0.43
C ASP A 80 3.34 10.89 1.07
N GLY A 81 3.66 11.94 1.81
CA GLY A 81 3.72 11.90 3.27
C GLY A 81 2.33 11.86 3.87
N VAL A 82 1.90 10.68 4.32
CA VAL A 82 0.53 10.43 4.82
C VAL A 82 0.46 10.35 6.34
N ALA A 83 -0.74 10.44 6.90
CA ALA A 83 -0.93 10.24 8.35
C ALA A 83 -1.24 8.75 8.66
N PRO A 84 -0.99 8.28 9.89
CA PRO A 84 -1.39 6.94 10.32
C PRO A 84 -2.90 6.66 10.15
N THR A 85 -3.73 7.71 10.16
CA THR A 85 -5.19 7.65 10.00
C THR A 85 -5.66 7.70 8.55
N THR A 86 -4.76 7.92 7.58
CA THR A 86 -5.12 8.02 6.15
C THR A 86 -5.72 6.72 5.61
N ALA A 87 -5.29 5.57 6.13
CA ALA A 87 -5.77 4.26 5.72
C ALA A 87 -6.69 3.65 6.78
N THR A 88 -7.92 3.29 6.39
CA THR A 88 -8.76 2.39 7.21
C THR A 88 -8.18 0.98 7.13
N LEU A 89 -7.77 0.43 8.26
CA LEU A 89 -7.08 -0.88 8.33
C LEU A 89 -7.79 -1.81 9.32
N PRO A 90 -7.74 -3.13 9.09
CA PRO A 90 -8.35 -4.09 9.99
C PRO A 90 -7.53 -4.25 11.28
N ALA A 91 -8.16 -4.74 12.34
CA ALA A 91 -7.51 -4.93 13.63
C ALA A 91 -6.23 -5.80 13.53
N GLY A 92 -5.22 -5.41 14.30
CA GLY A 92 -3.93 -6.11 14.36
C GLY A 92 -3.12 -6.10 13.06
N TRP A 93 -3.37 -5.16 12.13
CA TRP A 93 -2.60 -5.01 10.89
C TRP A 93 -1.10 -4.83 11.13
N GLU A 94 -0.72 -4.17 12.22
CA GLU A 94 0.69 -3.94 12.60
C GLU A 94 1.47 -5.26 12.77
N ASN A 95 0.80 -6.32 13.22
CA ASN A 95 1.40 -7.65 13.38
C ASN A 95 1.62 -8.38 12.06
N ARG A 96 1.09 -7.86 10.95
CA ARG A 96 1.18 -8.45 9.60
C ARG A 96 2.09 -7.66 8.67
N LEU A 97 2.75 -6.62 9.17
CA LEU A 97 3.66 -5.79 8.39
C LEU A 97 4.77 -6.63 7.74
N VAL A 98 5.05 -6.34 6.48
CA VAL A 98 6.10 -6.99 5.70
C VAL A 98 7.34 -6.11 5.73
N LYS A 99 8.39 -6.61 6.37
CA LYS A 99 9.67 -5.89 6.50
C LYS A 99 10.43 -5.83 5.18
N VAL A 100 10.89 -4.64 4.84
CA VAL A 100 11.76 -4.32 3.71
C VAL A 100 13.04 -3.71 4.26
N CYS A 101 14.11 -4.49 4.26
CA CYS A 101 15.42 -4.05 4.74
C CYS A 101 16.48 -4.90 4.06
N ASN A 102 17.28 -4.28 3.19
CA ASN A 102 18.39 -4.92 2.49
C ASN A 102 19.47 -3.88 2.17
N GLU A 103 20.50 -4.26 1.43
CA GLU A 103 21.59 -3.35 1.06
C GLU A 103 21.08 -2.11 0.30
N ASN A 104 20.05 -2.27 -0.55
CA ASN A 104 19.47 -1.17 -1.30
C ASN A 104 18.75 -0.15 -0.42
N THR A 105 18.30 -0.52 0.78
CA THR A 105 17.66 0.44 1.69
C THR A 105 18.66 1.25 2.52
N ALA A 106 19.97 0.96 2.45
CA ALA A 106 21.02 1.65 3.19
C ALA A 106 20.70 1.82 4.69
N GLY A 107 20.15 0.76 5.30
CA GLY A 107 19.77 0.72 6.71
C GLY A 107 18.49 1.51 7.05
N ALA A 108 17.67 1.86 6.06
CA ALA A 108 16.26 2.19 6.29
C ALA A 108 15.43 0.89 6.32
N VAL A 109 14.34 0.89 7.08
CA VAL A 109 13.39 -0.21 7.19
C VAL A 109 12.02 0.28 6.70
N GLY A 110 11.50 -0.36 5.67
CA GLY A 110 10.12 -0.17 5.22
C GLY A 110 9.21 -1.26 5.78
N TRP A 111 8.22 -0.88 6.56
CA TRP A 111 7.15 -1.76 7.01
C TRP A 111 5.95 -1.62 6.10
N CYS A 112 5.85 -2.52 5.12
CA CYS A 112 4.79 -2.48 4.12
C CYS A 112 3.54 -3.22 4.62
N LEU A 113 2.35 -2.69 4.36
CA LEU A 113 1.10 -3.39 4.64
C LEU A 113 1.06 -4.77 3.96
N ASP A 114 0.47 -5.76 4.64
CA ASP A 114 0.19 -7.05 4.03
C ASP A 114 -0.81 -6.87 2.86
N PRO A 115 -0.67 -7.64 1.76
CA PRO A 115 -1.59 -7.57 0.63
C PRO A 115 -3.08 -7.65 0.99
N HIS A 116 -3.44 -8.42 2.03
CA HIS A 116 -4.83 -8.51 2.48
C HIS A 116 -5.30 -7.24 3.19
N ASP A 117 -4.41 -6.57 3.93
CA ASP A 117 -4.69 -5.30 4.62
C ASP A 117 -4.78 -4.14 3.61
N ILE A 118 -3.96 -4.17 2.54
CA ILE A 118 -4.11 -3.26 1.40
C ILE A 118 -5.50 -3.46 0.77
N ALA A 119 -5.91 -4.71 0.52
CA ALA A 119 -7.22 -5.00 -0.04
C ALA A 119 -8.35 -4.47 0.85
N PHE A 120 -8.29 -4.71 2.15
CA PHE A 120 -9.25 -4.17 3.11
C PHE A 120 -9.34 -2.64 3.05
N SER A 121 -8.19 -1.95 3.06
CA SER A 121 -8.15 -0.49 3.00
C SER A 121 -8.75 0.07 1.69
N LYS A 122 -8.46 -0.59 0.57
CA LYS A 122 -8.99 -0.24 -0.75
C LYS A 122 -10.51 -0.46 -0.84
N LEU A 123 -11.02 -1.54 -0.24
CA LEU A 123 -12.46 -1.80 -0.14
C LEU A 123 -13.17 -0.75 0.72
N ALA A 124 -12.54 -0.30 1.82
CA ALA A 124 -13.10 0.75 2.68
C ALA A 124 -13.22 2.09 1.94
N ALA A 125 -12.21 2.44 1.13
CA ALA A 125 -12.17 3.66 0.32
C ALA A 125 -13.14 3.61 -0.88
N ARG A 126 -13.40 2.42 -1.45
CA ARG A 126 -14.41 2.14 -2.50
C ARG A 126 -14.34 3.05 -3.74
N ARG A 127 -13.16 3.55 -4.10
CA ARG A 127 -12.96 4.28 -5.38
C ARG A 127 -12.88 3.28 -6.53
N GLU A 128 -13.32 3.66 -7.73
CA GLU A 128 -13.32 2.77 -8.90
C GLU A 128 -11.93 2.16 -9.18
N LYS A 129 -10.86 2.96 -9.08
CA LYS A 129 -9.47 2.49 -9.20
C LYS A 129 -9.06 1.49 -8.10
N ASP A 130 -9.60 1.65 -6.90
CA ASP A 130 -9.30 0.79 -5.76
C ASP A 130 -9.99 -0.58 -5.92
N LEU A 131 -11.23 -0.60 -6.42
CA LEU A 131 -11.94 -1.85 -6.74
C LEU A 131 -11.24 -2.62 -7.87
N ALA A 132 -10.78 -1.93 -8.92
CA ALA A 132 -9.98 -2.53 -9.97
C ALA A 132 -8.65 -3.11 -9.44
N TYR A 133 -8.00 -2.41 -8.52
CA TYR A 133 -6.78 -2.89 -7.86
C TYR A 133 -7.02 -4.17 -7.06
N VAL A 134 -8.08 -4.22 -6.25
CA VAL A 134 -8.44 -5.42 -5.46
C VAL A 134 -8.83 -6.59 -6.36
N ALA A 135 -9.61 -6.35 -7.41
CA ALA A 135 -9.92 -7.39 -8.39
C ALA A 135 -8.64 -7.96 -9.04
N ALA A 136 -7.66 -7.11 -9.35
CA ALA A 136 -6.36 -7.55 -9.86
C ALA A 136 -5.57 -8.39 -8.83
N LEU A 137 -5.59 -8.03 -7.53
CA LEU A 137 -4.97 -8.86 -6.49
C LEU A 137 -5.57 -10.27 -6.42
N VAL A 138 -6.89 -10.38 -6.54
CA VAL A 138 -7.60 -11.68 -6.55
C VAL A 138 -7.22 -12.48 -7.80
N ARG A 139 -7.29 -11.86 -8.98
CA ARG A 139 -7.00 -12.51 -10.27
C ARG A 139 -5.57 -13.05 -10.32
N HIS A 140 -4.60 -12.27 -9.86
CA HIS A 140 -3.18 -12.68 -9.80
C HIS A 140 -2.87 -13.61 -8.61
N LYS A 141 -3.88 -14.04 -7.85
CA LYS A 141 -3.76 -14.95 -6.69
C LYS A 141 -2.79 -14.44 -5.62
N MET A 142 -2.67 -13.12 -5.49
CA MET A 142 -1.76 -12.45 -4.55
C MET A 142 -2.38 -12.28 -3.15
N ILE A 143 -3.69 -12.48 -3.04
CA ILE A 143 -4.44 -12.53 -1.79
C ILE A 143 -5.35 -13.77 -1.78
N ARG A 144 -5.64 -14.27 -0.58
CA ARG A 144 -6.60 -15.35 -0.34
C ARG A 144 -7.97 -14.75 -0.03
N PRO A 145 -9.02 -15.07 -0.82
CA PRO A 145 -10.36 -14.55 -0.59
C PRO A 145 -10.89 -14.79 0.83
N SER A 146 -10.72 -16.00 1.35
CA SER A 146 -11.16 -16.37 2.70
C SER A 146 -10.52 -15.52 3.79
N LYS A 147 -9.27 -15.08 3.58
CA LYS A 147 -8.58 -14.22 4.55
C LYS A 147 -9.15 -12.80 4.54
N VAL A 148 -9.48 -12.27 3.37
CA VAL A 148 -10.16 -10.96 3.25
C VAL A 148 -11.52 -11.01 3.93
N GLU A 149 -12.31 -12.06 3.68
CA GLU A 149 -13.61 -12.28 4.32
C GLU A 149 -13.50 -12.35 5.85
N GLN A 150 -12.46 -13.02 6.37
CA GLN A 150 -12.15 -13.03 7.80
C GLN A 150 -11.86 -11.64 8.36
N LEU A 151 -11.07 -10.83 7.64
CA LEU A 151 -10.75 -9.46 8.06
C LEU A 151 -11.99 -8.56 8.06
N ILE A 152 -12.85 -8.71 7.05
CA ILE A 152 -14.15 -8.01 6.97
C ILE A 152 -15.04 -8.41 8.15
N GLY A 153 -15.18 -9.71 8.42
CA GLY A 153 -15.96 -10.21 9.56
C GLY A 153 -15.44 -9.72 10.92
N GLY A 154 -14.12 -9.52 11.04
CA GLY A 154 -13.49 -8.95 12.23
C GLY A 154 -13.57 -7.42 12.36
N ALA A 155 -14.15 -6.71 11.39
CA ALA A 155 -14.38 -5.27 11.50
C ALA A 155 -15.38 -5.00 12.63
N GLY A 156 -15.04 -4.10 13.56
CA GLY A 156 -15.85 -3.81 14.75
C GLY A 156 -17.12 -2.99 14.48
N ASP A 157 -17.20 -2.33 13.32
CA ASP A 157 -18.34 -1.51 12.89
C ASP A 157 -19.17 -2.27 11.85
N GLU A 158 -20.48 -2.40 12.13
CA GLU A 158 -21.45 -3.07 11.27
C GLU A 158 -21.61 -2.35 9.92
N ALA A 159 -21.69 -1.02 9.92
CA ALA A 159 -21.83 -0.24 8.69
C ALA A 159 -20.58 -0.36 7.81
N LEU A 160 -19.40 -0.39 8.43
CA LEU A 160 -18.15 -0.67 7.72
C LEU A 160 -18.14 -2.09 7.15
N ARG A 161 -18.58 -3.08 7.91
CA ARG A 161 -18.64 -4.49 7.48
C ARG A 161 -19.55 -4.66 6.27
N GLU A 162 -20.73 -4.05 6.27
CA GLU A 162 -21.67 -4.08 5.14
C GLU A 162 -21.03 -3.46 3.88
N ARG A 163 -20.48 -2.25 4.01
CA ARG A 163 -19.78 -1.55 2.91
C ARG A 163 -18.65 -2.37 2.33
N LEU A 164 -17.83 -2.98 3.19
CA LEU A 164 -16.72 -3.83 2.78
C LEU A 164 -17.21 -5.09 2.06
N THR A 165 -18.29 -5.69 2.55
CA THR A 165 -18.89 -6.90 1.95
C THR A 165 -19.45 -6.61 0.56
N GLU A 166 -20.16 -5.50 0.39
CA GLU A 166 -20.65 -5.05 -0.93
C GLU A 166 -19.49 -4.81 -1.91
N ALA A 167 -18.49 -4.04 -1.48
CA ALA A 167 -17.31 -3.74 -2.29
C ALA A 167 -16.55 -5.02 -2.66
N TRP A 168 -16.45 -5.97 -1.73
CA TRP A 168 -15.80 -7.25 -1.94
C TRP A 168 -16.54 -8.10 -2.98
N ALA A 169 -17.88 -8.16 -2.90
CA ALA A 169 -18.70 -8.87 -3.87
C ALA A 169 -18.53 -8.29 -5.28
N ILE A 170 -18.42 -6.96 -5.42
CA ILE A 170 -18.11 -6.31 -6.71
C ILE A 170 -16.74 -6.76 -7.22
N CYS A 171 -15.71 -6.73 -6.38
CA CYS A 171 -14.35 -7.13 -6.77
C CYS A 171 -14.27 -8.61 -7.19
N ARG A 172 -14.98 -9.49 -6.48
CA ARG A 172 -15.06 -10.93 -6.79
C ARG A 172 -15.69 -11.18 -8.16
N ARG A 173 -16.76 -10.46 -8.52
CA ARG A 173 -17.39 -10.55 -9.85
C ARG A 173 -16.45 -10.05 -10.94
N ARG A 174 -15.86 -8.86 -10.77
CA ARG A 174 -14.91 -8.29 -11.74
C ARG A 174 -13.71 -9.19 -12.00
N ALA A 175 -13.17 -9.81 -10.94
CA ALA A 175 -12.05 -10.73 -11.07
C ALA A 175 -12.41 -11.98 -11.89
N ALA A 176 -13.67 -12.41 -11.88
CA ALA A 176 -14.16 -13.56 -12.65
C ALA A 176 -14.52 -13.21 -14.10
N GLU A 177 -15.08 -12.02 -14.34
CA GLU A 177 -15.51 -11.57 -15.68
C GLU A 177 -14.34 -11.42 -16.66
N THR A 178 -13.15 -11.03 -16.19
CA THR A 178 -11.97 -10.79 -17.06
C THR A 178 -11.20 -12.07 -17.39
N ASP A 179 -11.59 -13.23 -16.84
CA ASP A 179 -11.04 -14.56 -17.20
C ASP A 179 -11.78 -15.21 -18.37
N SER A 180 -12.78 -14.53 -18.96
CA SER A 180 -13.39 -14.97 -20.23
C SER A 180 -12.45 -14.61 -21.38
N PRO A 181 -11.93 -15.56 -22.17
CA PRO A 181 -11.15 -15.22 -23.35
C PRO A 181 -12.05 -14.50 -24.38
N PRO A 182 -11.49 -13.60 -25.20
CA PRO A 182 -12.21 -13.00 -26.33
C PRO A 182 -12.60 -14.04 -27.38
#